data_AF-A0A7S0GUX4-F1
#
_entry.id   AF-A0A7S0GUX4-F1
#
_cell.length_a   1.000
_cell.length_b   1.000
_cell.length_c   1.000
_cell.angle_alpha   90.00
_cell.angle_beta   90.00
_cell.angle_gamma   90.00
#
_symmetry.space_group_name_H-M   'P 1'
#
loop_
_entity.id
_entity.type
_entity.pdbx_description
1 polymer ?
#
loop_
_entity_poly.entity_id
_entity_poly.type
_entity_poly.pdbx_seq_one_letter_code
_entity_poly.pdbx_strand_id
1 'polypeptide(L)'
;MHGVMQASPLAARTAFAGSKVTARTTRAAGARAALKVRADAKDLTFDMKSRIKIQQGIDQLADAVAVTLGPRGRNVVLSEKTGMPQVINDGVTIARAIELPDPVQNAGAQLIKEVAGRTNDSAGDGTTTASVLAREMIRLGLQSVTAGANPISINKGINKTRIYLTEKLEELTKPISGSADIKAVASISAGNNDEIGEMIADAIEKVGADGVLSIENGSGLETLVEVEEGMEIDRGYISPQFVTNNEKLTVEFEGARVLVTDAKIEQVKDLVPILEQVSQNGGDPLLIIAEDITGEALATLVVNKIRGV
;
A
#
# COMPACT_ATOMS: atom_id res chain seq x y z
N MET A 1 -26.17 -6.89 -37.01
CA MET A 1 -27.49 -6.99 -37.69
C MET A 1 -28.20 -8.20 -37.10
N HIS A 2 -29.02 -8.04 -36.06
CA HIS A 2 -30.47 -7.77 -36.08
C HIS A 2 -31.28 -8.80 -36.88
N GLY A 3 -32.06 -9.61 -36.15
CA GLY A 3 -33.11 -10.49 -36.67
C GLY A 3 -34.22 -10.61 -35.64
N VAL A 4 -35.17 -9.69 -35.73
CA VAL A 4 -36.40 -9.57 -34.93
C VAL A 4 -37.48 -10.48 -35.53
N MET A 5 -38.34 -11.07 -34.68
CA MET A 5 -39.69 -11.47 -35.11
C MET A 5 -40.71 -11.21 -33.98
N GLN A 6 -41.52 -10.17 -34.21
CA GLN A 6 -42.88 -9.94 -33.70
C GLN A 6 -43.86 -10.86 -34.49
N ALA A 7 -45.14 -11.10 -34.18
CA ALA A 7 -46.06 -10.99 -33.04
C ALA A 7 -47.43 -11.54 -33.56
N SER A 8 -48.40 -11.75 -32.64
CA SER A 8 -49.88 -11.68 -32.85
C SER A 8 -50.62 -12.93 -33.41
N PRO A 9 -51.96 -13.08 -33.21
CA PRO A 9 -52.87 -12.47 -32.20
C PRO A 9 -54.09 -13.34 -31.69
N LEU A 10 -54.93 -12.68 -30.85
CA LEU A 10 -56.41 -12.79 -30.69
C LEU A 10 -57.01 -14.01 -29.92
N ALA A 11 -57.61 -13.80 -28.74
CA ALA A 11 -59.06 -13.61 -28.45
C ALA A 11 -59.59 -14.86 -27.68
N ALA A 12 -60.59 -14.89 -26.78
CA ALA A 12 -61.63 -13.97 -26.34
C ALA A 12 -62.12 -14.34 -24.90
N ARG A 13 -62.57 -13.30 -24.19
CA ARG A 13 -63.73 -13.16 -23.27
C ARG A 13 -64.38 -14.34 -22.51
N THR A 14 -64.68 -14.00 -21.24
CA THR A 14 -65.89 -14.32 -20.40
C THR A 14 -66.13 -15.76 -19.96
N ALA A 15 -66.79 -16.09 -18.84
CA ALA A 15 -67.03 -15.54 -17.51
C ALA A 15 -67.90 -16.61 -16.79
N PHE A 16 -67.77 -16.72 -15.47
CA PHE A 16 -68.71 -17.31 -14.51
C PHE A 16 -68.88 -18.83 -14.31
N ALA A 17 -68.71 -19.16 -13.01
CA ALA A 17 -69.51 -20.04 -12.16
C ALA A 17 -69.28 -21.55 -12.17
N GLY A 18 -68.96 -22.08 -10.97
CA GLY A 18 -69.45 -23.40 -10.56
C GLY A 18 -68.42 -24.35 -9.92
N SER A 19 -68.45 -24.41 -8.59
CA SER A 19 -68.36 -25.64 -7.79
C SER A 19 -67.12 -26.56 -7.87
N LYS A 20 -66.30 -26.47 -6.80
CA LYS A 20 -65.67 -27.54 -6.00
C LYS A 20 -65.38 -28.90 -6.67
N VAL A 21 -64.09 -29.23 -6.85
CA VAL A 21 -63.56 -30.61 -6.75
C VAL A 21 -62.12 -30.60 -6.17
N THR A 22 -62.04 -31.08 -4.92
CA THR A 22 -61.00 -31.86 -4.21
C THR A 22 -59.48 -31.67 -4.37
N ALA A 23 -58.85 -31.76 -3.18
CA ALA A 23 -57.56 -32.39 -2.86
C ALA A 23 -56.27 -31.61 -3.17
N ARG A 24 -55.79 -30.96 -2.11
CA ARG A 24 -54.45 -30.40 -1.93
C ARG A 24 -53.36 -31.39 -2.37
N THR A 25 -52.61 -31.03 -3.40
CA THR A 25 -51.24 -31.50 -3.61
C THR A 25 -50.29 -30.57 -2.86
N THR A 26 -49.47 -31.15 -1.98
CA THR A 26 -48.39 -30.47 -1.27
C THR A 26 -47.27 -30.14 -2.27
N ARG A 27 -47.22 -28.88 -2.73
CA ARG A 27 -46.01 -28.31 -3.34
C ARG A 27 -45.40 -27.31 -2.37
N ALA A 28 -44.26 -27.70 -1.79
CA ALA A 28 -43.40 -26.80 -1.04
C ALA A 28 -42.97 -25.64 -1.95
N ALA A 29 -43.52 -24.47 -1.70
CA ALA A 29 -43.08 -23.23 -2.34
C ALA A 29 -41.74 -22.85 -1.70
N GLY A 30 -40.64 -23.07 -2.43
CA GLY A 30 -39.36 -22.45 -2.12
C GLY A 30 -39.54 -20.94 -2.18
N ALA A 31 -39.55 -20.30 -1.00
CA ALA A 31 -39.54 -18.86 -0.89
C ALA A 31 -38.22 -18.35 -1.51
N ARG A 32 -38.29 -17.71 -2.68
CA ARG A 32 -37.20 -16.87 -3.17
C ARG A 32 -37.02 -15.75 -2.15
N ALA A 33 -36.00 -15.88 -1.31
CA ALA A 33 -35.56 -14.82 -0.42
C ALA A 33 -35.22 -13.60 -1.30
N ALA A 34 -36.08 -12.58 -1.27
CA ALA A 34 -35.76 -11.30 -1.89
C ALA A 34 -34.47 -10.79 -1.25
N LEU A 35 -33.45 -10.54 -2.07
CA LEU A 35 -32.19 -9.95 -1.66
C LEU A 35 -32.49 -8.56 -1.08
N LYS A 36 -32.65 -8.45 0.23
CA LYS A 36 -32.76 -7.16 0.92
C LYS A 36 -31.37 -6.54 0.92
N VAL A 37 -31.13 -5.59 0.01
CA VAL A 37 -30.01 -4.67 0.12
C VAL A 37 -30.22 -3.89 1.42
N ARG A 38 -29.51 -4.26 2.49
CA ARG A 38 -29.45 -3.48 3.72
C ARG A 38 -28.39 -2.40 3.48
N ALA A 39 -28.84 -1.21 3.12
CA ALA A 39 -27.99 -0.03 3.27
C ALA A 39 -28.07 0.38 4.75
N ASP A 40 -26.94 0.38 5.45
CA ASP A 40 -26.88 0.94 6.80
C ASP A 40 -27.20 2.44 6.76
N ALA A 41 -28.02 2.89 7.70
CA ALA A 41 -28.35 4.31 7.84
C ALA A 41 -27.06 5.11 8.10
N LYS A 42 -26.89 6.23 7.37
CA LYS A 42 -25.74 7.13 7.53
C LYS A 42 -26.11 8.25 8.49
N ASP A 43 -25.25 8.49 9.48
CA ASP A 43 -25.34 9.68 10.32
C ASP A 43 -24.67 10.86 9.60
N LEU A 44 -25.31 12.03 9.66
CA LEU A 44 -24.87 13.23 8.96
C LEU A 44 -24.57 14.33 9.98
N THR A 45 -23.32 14.80 9.99
CA THR A 45 -22.88 15.93 10.82
C THR A 45 -22.49 17.10 9.93
N PHE A 46 -22.97 18.30 10.26
CA PHE A 46 -22.81 19.50 9.45
C PHE A 46 -22.02 20.60 10.16
N ASP A 47 -21.59 21.59 9.37
CA ASP A 47 -21.04 22.87 9.80
C ASP A 47 -19.93 22.76 10.85
N MET A 48 -19.98 23.63 11.86
CA MET A 48 -18.94 23.76 12.89
C MET A 48 -18.79 22.48 13.71
N LYS A 49 -19.89 21.77 13.98
CA LYS A 49 -19.86 20.52 14.75
C LYS A 49 -19.02 19.45 14.03
N SER A 50 -19.15 19.36 12.71
CA SER A 50 -18.35 18.45 11.87
C SER A 50 -16.89 18.85 11.86
N ARG A 51 -16.60 20.14 11.63
CA ARG A 51 -15.23 20.69 11.57
C ARG A 51 -14.46 20.48 12.88
N ILE A 52 -15.10 20.73 14.04
CA ILE A 52 -14.48 20.52 15.35
C ILE A 52 -14.14 19.05 15.56
N LYS A 53 -15.05 18.12 15.24
CA LYS A 53 -14.78 16.68 15.37
C LYS A 53 -13.62 16.23 14.46
N ILE A 54 -13.60 16.70 13.21
CA ILE A 54 -12.49 16.40 12.30
C ILE A 54 -11.16 16.92 12.86
N GLN A 55 -11.13 18.17 13.36
CA GLN A 55 -9.93 18.74 13.97
C GLN A 55 -9.48 17.94 15.19
N GLN A 56 -10.40 17.50 16.07
CA GLN A 56 -10.06 16.65 17.22
C GLN A 56 -9.41 15.33 16.82
N GLY A 57 -9.83 14.74 15.69
CA GLY A 57 -9.21 13.53 15.19
C GLY A 57 -7.83 13.76 14.59
N ILE A 58 -7.67 14.88 13.87
CA ILE A 58 -6.38 15.35 13.35
C ILE A 58 -5.40 15.60 14.51
N ASP A 59 -5.83 16.32 15.54
CA ASP A 59 -5.01 16.66 16.71
C ASP A 59 -4.57 15.39 17.45
N GLN A 60 -5.47 14.44 17.70
CA GLN A 60 -5.13 13.18 18.38
C GLN A 60 -4.03 12.40 17.65
N LEU A 61 -4.13 12.25 16.33
CA LEU A 61 -3.12 11.52 15.56
C LEU A 61 -1.82 12.32 15.47
N ALA A 62 -1.90 13.62 15.16
CA ALA A 62 -0.74 14.46 15.00
C ALA A 62 0.03 14.64 16.31
N ASP A 63 -0.64 14.71 17.46
CA ASP A 63 0.00 14.79 18.77
C ASP A 63 0.75 13.50 19.12
N ALA A 64 0.20 12.34 18.75
CA ALA A 64 0.87 11.05 18.92
C ALA A 64 2.12 10.90 18.04
N VAL A 65 2.11 11.49 16.84
CA VAL A 65 3.26 11.46 15.92
C VAL A 65 4.28 12.55 16.28
N ALA A 66 3.83 13.75 16.69
CA ALA A 66 4.69 14.90 16.95
C ALA A 66 5.73 14.66 18.07
N VAL A 67 5.46 13.76 19.01
CA VAL A 67 6.42 13.43 20.08
C VAL A 67 7.69 12.78 19.54
N THR A 68 7.68 12.21 18.33
CA THR A 68 8.86 11.58 17.71
C THR A 68 9.74 12.57 16.94
N LEU A 69 9.32 13.83 16.82
CA LEU A 69 10.01 14.81 15.97
C LEU A 69 11.38 15.21 16.54
N GLY A 70 12.41 15.05 15.72
CA GLY A 70 13.75 15.58 15.95
C GLY A 70 14.61 14.77 16.93
N PRO A 71 15.80 15.29 17.29
CA PRO A 71 16.82 14.53 18.01
C PRO A 71 16.48 14.26 19.49
N ARG A 72 15.47 14.94 20.01
CA ARG A 72 14.90 14.72 21.36
C ARG A 72 13.51 14.09 21.29
N GLY A 73 13.18 13.51 20.14
CA GLY A 73 11.98 12.72 19.95
C GLY A 73 11.93 11.59 20.98
N ARG A 74 10.71 11.24 21.40
CA ARG A 74 10.45 10.14 22.32
C ARG A 74 9.87 8.97 21.56
N ASN A 75 10.17 7.77 22.03
CA ASN A 75 9.56 6.57 21.48
C ASN A 75 8.10 6.48 21.90
N VAL A 76 7.28 5.97 20.98
CA VAL A 76 5.89 5.61 21.20
C VAL A 76 5.80 4.10 21.36
N VAL A 77 5.01 3.65 22.32
CA VAL A 77 4.77 2.23 22.55
C VAL A 77 3.44 1.86 21.91
N LEU A 78 3.49 0.97 20.91
CA LEU A 78 2.32 0.44 20.22
C LEU A 78 1.98 -0.94 20.75
N SER A 79 0.73 -1.14 21.17
CA SER A 79 0.25 -2.45 21.59
C SER A 79 -0.18 -3.27 20.38
N GLU A 80 0.44 -4.44 20.18
CA GLU A 80 0.01 -5.40 19.17
C GLU A 80 -1.12 -6.30 19.69
N LYS A 81 -1.99 -6.77 18.79
CA LYS A 81 -3.08 -7.71 19.15
C LYS A 81 -2.54 -9.06 19.62
N THR A 82 -1.36 -9.43 19.16
CA THR A 82 -0.65 -10.67 19.49
C THR A 82 0.84 -10.37 19.58
N GLY A 83 1.48 -10.78 20.68
CA GLY A 83 2.91 -10.62 20.87
C GLY A 83 3.29 -9.49 21.83
N MET A 84 4.54 -9.02 21.71
CA MET A 84 5.09 -7.97 22.57
C MET A 84 4.75 -6.58 22.01
N PRO A 85 4.57 -5.57 22.87
CA PRO A 85 4.44 -4.19 22.42
C PRO A 85 5.68 -3.74 21.64
N GLN A 86 5.47 -2.98 20.57
CA GLN A 86 6.55 -2.40 19.77
C GLN A 86 6.92 -1.02 20.29
N VAL A 87 8.21 -0.73 20.36
CA VAL A 87 8.74 0.59 20.72
C VAL A 87 9.26 1.23 19.44
N ILE A 88 8.61 2.31 18.99
CA ILE A 88 8.85 2.89 17.67
C ILE A 88 8.98 4.41 17.74
N ASN A 89 9.81 4.97 16.87
CA ASN A 89 10.00 6.40 16.66
C ASN A 89 9.60 6.86 15.25
N ASP A 90 9.17 5.94 14.39
CA ASP A 90 8.73 6.24 13.02
C ASP A 90 7.27 6.76 12.99
N GLY A 91 7.11 7.96 12.42
CA GLY A 91 5.83 8.65 12.33
C GLY A 91 4.80 7.95 11.43
N VAL A 92 5.21 7.28 10.34
CA VAL A 92 4.24 6.64 9.44
C VAL A 92 3.66 5.38 10.05
N THR A 93 4.48 4.57 10.73
CA THR A 93 3.99 3.37 11.41
C THR A 93 3.08 3.72 12.58
N ILE A 94 3.42 4.76 13.36
CA ILE A 94 2.55 5.28 14.43
C ILE A 94 1.21 5.76 13.84
N ALA A 95 1.25 6.58 12.79
CA ALA A 95 0.03 7.07 12.14
C ALA A 95 -0.83 5.93 11.59
N ARG A 96 -0.21 4.87 11.06
CA ARG A 96 -0.92 3.70 10.52
C ARG A 96 -1.64 2.90 11.59
N ALA A 97 -1.08 2.81 12.80
CA ALA A 97 -1.63 2.07 13.92
C ALA A 97 -2.81 2.78 14.63
N ILE A 98 -2.99 4.08 14.44
CA ILE A 98 -4.03 4.86 15.11
C ILE A 98 -5.36 4.75 14.37
N GLU A 99 -6.38 4.26 15.07
CA GLU A 99 -7.78 4.29 14.65
C GLU A 99 -8.65 4.84 15.77
N LEU A 100 -9.53 5.78 15.44
CA LEU A 100 -10.39 6.44 16.43
C LEU A 100 -11.80 5.83 16.42
N PRO A 101 -12.45 5.70 17.59
CA PRO A 101 -13.77 5.07 17.70
C PRO A 101 -14.91 5.95 17.12
N ASP A 102 -14.80 7.28 17.22
CA ASP A 102 -15.77 8.20 16.61
C ASP A 102 -15.49 8.29 15.10
N PRO A 103 -16.45 7.95 14.21
CA PRO A 103 -16.21 7.92 12.78
C PRO A 103 -15.82 9.27 12.16
N VAL A 104 -16.28 10.39 12.72
CA VAL A 104 -15.99 11.73 12.21
C VAL A 104 -14.59 12.17 12.63
N GLN A 105 -14.19 11.87 13.87
CA GLN A 105 -12.81 12.05 14.32
C GLN A 105 -11.87 11.13 13.52
N ASN A 106 -12.24 9.86 13.33
CA ASN A 106 -11.43 8.91 12.56
C ASN A 106 -11.24 9.40 11.12
N ALA A 107 -12.25 9.97 10.49
CA ALA A 107 -12.10 10.58 9.17
C ALA A 107 -11.01 11.67 9.16
N GLY A 108 -10.91 12.49 10.21
CA GLY A 108 -9.81 13.45 10.38
C GLY A 108 -8.45 12.78 10.54
N ALA A 109 -8.36 11.73 11.36
CA ALA A 109 -7.13 10.95 11.53
C ALA A 109 -6.67 10.32 10.20
N GLN A 110 -7.60 9.76 9.41
CA GLN A 110 -7.28 9.18 8.10
C GLN A 110 -6.69 10.21 7.13
N LEU A 111 -7.07 11.48 7.21
CA LEU A 111 -6.47 12.54 6.37
C LEU A 111 -4.97 12.71 6.68
N ILE A 112 -4.59 12.71 7.96
CA ILE A 112 -3.17 12.84 8.34
C ILE A 112 -2.40 11.55 8.04
N LYS A 113 -3.03 10.38 8.20
CA LYS A 113 -2.46 9.09 7.79
C LYS A 113 -2.13 9.08 6.30
N GLU A 114 -3.00 9.63 5.45
CA GLU A 114 -2.75 9.78 4.01
C GLU A 114 -1.59 10.75 3.72
N VAL A 115 -1.51 11.86 4.45
CA VAL A 115 -0.38 12.81 4.31
C VAL A 115 0.95 12.12 4.67
N ALA A 116 0.99 11.40 5.79
CA ALA A 116 2.18 10.67 6.21
C ALA A 116 2.55 9.56 5.21
N GLY A 117 1.56 8.79 4.74
CA GLY A 117 1.75 7.73 3.75
C GLY A 117 2.33 8.25 2.44
N ARG A 118 1.73 9.28 1.84
CA ARG A 118 2.24 9.86 0.58
C ARG A 118 3.63 10.47 0.72
N THR A 119 3.93 11.06 1.87
CA THR A 119 5.26 11.64 2.13
C THR A 119 6.30 10.52 2.20
N ASN A 120 5.98 9.43 2.90
CA ASN A 120 6.83 8.25 2.96
C ASN A 120 7.05 7.63 1.56
N ASP A 121 5.98 7.44 0.79
CA ASP A 121 6.07 6.80 -0.53
C ASP A 121 6.85 7.66 -1.54
N SER A 122 6.82 8.99 -1.40
CA SER A 122 7.50 9.90 -2.32
C SER A 122 8.93 10.24 -1.91
N ALA A 123 9.25 10.25 -0.61
CA ALA A 123 10.53 10.78 -0.11
C ALA A 123 11.24 9.87 0.90
N GLY A 124 10.56 8.87 1.48
CA GLY A 124 11.13 7.96 2.48
C GLY A 124 11.39 8.56 3.87
N ASP A 125 11.27 9.88 4.05
CA ASP A 125 11.45 10.60 5.32
C ASP A 125 10.52 11.84 5.37
N GLY A 126 10.45 12.51 6.51
CA GLY A 126 9.70 13.75 6.72
C GLY A 126 8.23 13.53 7.08
N THR A 127 7.82 12.30 7.39
CA THR A 127 6.44 11.91 7.70
C THR A 127 5.91 12.69 8.90
N THR A 128 6.68 12.76 10.00
CA THR A 128 6.34 13.53 11.20
C THR A 128 6.22 15.02 10.92
N THR A 129 7.16 15.59 10.14
CA THR A 129 7.14 17.00 9.75
C THR A 129 5.89 17.33 8.94
N ALA A 130 5.55 16.48 7.97
CA ALA A 130 4.36 16.65 7.13
C ALA A 130 3.07 16.58 7.96
N SER A 131 2.97 15.64 8.92
CA SER A 131 1.82 15.53 9.81
C SER A 131 1.61 16.78 10.68
N VAL A 132 2.70 17.32 11.26
CA VAL A 132 2.63 18.53 12.10
C VAL A 132 2.26 19.76 11.26
N LEU A 133 2.86 19.93 10.08
CA LEU A 133 2.52 21.02 9.18
C LEU A 133 1.06 20.96 8.73
N ALA A 134 0.59 19.76 8.36
CA ALA A 134 -0.81 19.56 7.96
C ALA A 134 -1.78 19.91 9.10
N ARG A 135 -1.50 19.49 10.34
CA ARG A 135 -2.30 19.86 11.53
C ARG A 135 -2.44 21.38 11.63
N GLU A 136 -1.31 22.11 11.58
CA GLU A 136 -1.32 23.56 11.76
C GLU A 136 -2.02 24.30 10.60
N MET A 137 -1.78 23.87 9.37
CA MET A 137 -2.45 24.44 8.19
C MET A 137 -3.97 24.26 8.26
N ILE A 138 -4.44 23.08 8.68
CA ILE A 138 -5.87 22.82 8.82
C ILE A 138 -6.46 23.64 9.98
N ARG A 139 -5.78 23.70 11.13
CA ARG A 139 -6.21 24.48 12.29
C ARG A 139 -6.39 25.96 11.97
N LEU A 140 -5.37 26.60 11.38
CA LEU A 140 -5.41 28.01 10.98
C LEU A 140 -6.39 28.26 9.83
N GLY A 141 -6.50 27.31 8.89
CA GLY A 141 -7.48 27.36 7.82
C GLY A 141 -8.92 27.33 8.35
N LEU A 142 -9.22 26.44 9.29
CA LEU A 142 -10.54 26.37 9.94
C LEU A 142 -10.86 27.65 10.70
N GLN A 143 -9.92 28.21 11.46
CA GLN A 143 -10.10 29.49 12.14
C GLN A 143 -10.45 30.62 11.17
N SER A 144 -9.74 30.68 10.04
CA SER A 144 -9.99 31.69 9.00
C SER A 144 -11.38 31.53 8.38
N VAL A 145 -11.81 30.30 8.11
CA VAL A 145 -13.15 30.04 7.58
C VAL A 145 -14.24 30.36 8.59
N THR A 146 -14.03 30.04 9.87
CA THR A 146 -14.96 30.42 10.95
C THR A 146 -15.08 31.94 11.10
N ALA A 147 -14.02 32.70 10.78
CA ALA A 147 -14.05 34.17 10.71
C ALA A 147 -14.76 34.73 9.47
N GLY A 148 -15.33 33.87 8.60
CA GLY A 148 -16.10 34.27 7.41
C GLY A 148 -15.28 34.36 6.12
N ALA A 149 -14.01 33.97 6.13
CA ALA A 149 -13.20 33.95 4.91
C ALA A 149 -13.64 32.84 3.95
N ASN A 150 -13.51 33.10 2.64
CA ASN A 150 -13.84 32.13 1.60
C ASN A 150 -12.81 30.98 1.56
N PRO A 151 -13.20 29.71 1.82
CA PRO A 151 -12.28 28.57 1.80
C PRO A 151 -11.56 28.37 0.47
N ILE A 152 -12.22 28.68 -0.66
CA ILE A 152 -11.64 28.52 -2.00
C ILE A 152 -10.49 29.52 -2.19
N SER A 153 -10.67 30.75 -1.71
CA SER A 153 -9.64 31.79 -1.80
C SER A 153 -8.44 31.46 -0.92
N ILE A 154 -8.67 30.94 0.30
CA ILE A 154 -7.60 30.49 1.20
C ILE A 154 -6.80 29.38 0.52
N ASN A 155 -7.46 28.36 -0.03
CA ASN A 155 -6.79 27.26 -0.71
C ASN A 155 -5.96 27.73 -1.92
N LYS A 156 -6.47 28.70 -2.70
CA LYS A 156 -5.68 29.33 -3.78
C LYS A 156 -4.43 30.04 -3.25
N GLY A 157 -4.55 30.75 -2.14
CA GLY A 157 -3.41 31.42 -1.48
C GLY A 157 -2.36 30.43 -0.98
N ILE A 158 -2.79 29.33 -0.34
CA ILE A 158 -1.89 28.24 0.10
C ILE A 158 -1.14 27.64 -1.09
N ASN A 159 -1.84 27.32 -2.18
CA ASN A 159 -1.21 26.74 -3.38
C ASN A 159 -0.19 27.70 -4.02
N LYS A 160 -0.50 28.99 -4.08
CA LYS A 160 0.45 30.00 -4.59
C LYS A 160 1.69 30.10 -3.70
N THR A 161 1.49 30.05 -2.38
CA THR A 161 2.58 30.09 -1.40
C THR A 161 3.46 28.86 -1.50
N ARG A 162 2.87 27.66 -1.65
CA ARG A 162 3.59 26.41 -1.86
C ARG A 162 4.54 26.51 -3.06
N ILE A 163 4.04 26.94 -4.22
CA ILE A 163 4.86 27.06 -5.45
C ILE A 163 6.05 27.98 -5.20
N TYR A 164 5.80 29.18 -4.66
CA TYR A 164 6.87 30.14 -4.36
C TYR A 164 7.91 29.59 -3.36
N LEU A 165 7.46 28.90 -2.31
CA LEU A 165 8.36 28.31 -1.32
C LEU A 165 9.21 27.19 -1.91
N THR A 166 8.63 26.33 -2.77
CA THR A 166 9.38 25.27 -3.45
C THR A 166 10.45 25.85 -4.37
N GLU A 167 10.13 26.86 -5.18
CA GLU A 167 11.11 27.56 -6.02
C GLU A 167 12.26 28.15 -5.19
N LYS A 168 11.93 28.77 -4.05
CA LYS A 168 12.95 29.32 -3.15
C LYS A 168 13.79 28.27 -2.45
N LEU A 169 13.22 27.11 -2.14
CA LEU A 169 13.98 26.00 -1.58
C LEU A 169 14.96 25.42 -2.61
N GLU A 170 14.53 25.28 -3.87
CA GLU A 170 15.40 24.84 -4.97
C GLU A 170 16.59 25.79 -5.17
N GLU A 171 16.39 27.11 -5.08
CA GLU A 171 17.47 28.10 -5.14
C GLU A 171 18.48 27.99 -3.98
N LEU A 172 18.06 27.48 -2.82
CA LEU A 172 18.90 27.32 -1.62
C LEU A 172 19.59 25.94 -1.55
N THR A 173 19.17 24.99 -2.39
CA THR A 173 19.72 23.63 -2.41
C THR A 173 21.20 23.65 -2.74
N LYS A 174 21.98 22.88 -1.98
CA LYS A 174 23.37 22.58 -2.27
C LYS A 174 23.48 21.12 -2.68
N PRO A 175 24.08 20.80 -3.84
CA PRO A 175 24.29 19.42 -4.23
C PRO A 175 25.23 18.72 -3.25
N ILE A 176 24.96 17.44 -3.00
CA ILE A 176 25.79 16.57 -2.16
C ILE A 176 27.14 16.36 -2.86
N SER A 177 28.23 16.57 -2.14
CA SER A 177 29.59 16.46 -2.67
C SER A 177 30.45 15.52 -1.82
N GLY A 178 30.45 14.24 -2.21
CA GLY A 178 31.31 13.22 -1.62
C GLY A 178 30.75 12.54 -0.37
N SER A 179 31.56 11.61 0.16
CA SER A 179 31.15 10.67 1.21
C SER A 179 30.81 11.36 2.54
N ALA A 180 31.46 12.49 2.87
CA ALA A 180 31.19 13.24 4.11
C ALA A 180 29.76 13.82 4.17
N ASP A 181 29.25 14.34 3.06
CA ASP A 181 27.89 14.88 2.99
C ASP A 181 26.85 13.75 3.08
N ILE A 182 27.14 12.60 2.45
CA ILE A 182 26.30 11.39 2.52
C ILE A 182 26.22 10.88 3.96
N LYS A 183 27.37 10.74 4.63
CA LYS A 183 27.45 10.36 6.04
C LYS A 183 26.61 11.31 6.90
N ALA A 184 26.75 12.62 6.72
CA ALA A 184 26.00 13.60 7.52
C ALA A 184 24.48 13.44 7.35
N VAL A 185 23.98 13.25 6.12
CA VAL A 185 22.56 13.02 5.87
C VAL A 185 22.09 11.71 6.52
N ALA A 186 22.82 10.62 6.27
CA ALA A 186 22.48 9.30 6.79
C ALA A 186 22.48 9.27 8.33
N SER A 187 23.49 9.87 8.98
CA SER A 187 23.58 9.95 10.43
C SER A 187 22.41 10.71 11.05
N ILE A 188 22.02 11.85 10.47
CA ILE A 188 20.90 12.65 10.97
C ILE A 188 19.59 11.87 10.82
N SER A 189 19.33 11.27 9.66
CA SER A 189 18.12 10.47 9.43
C SER A 189 18.08 9.20 10.29
N ALA A 190 19.23 8.63 10.65
CA ALA A 190 19.35 7.51 11.58
C ALA A 190 19.26 7.91 13.07
N GLY A 191 18.78 9.12 13.38
CA GLY A 191 18.60 9.58 14.76
C GLY A 191 19.89 10.09 15.43
N ASN A 192 20.78 10.72 14.66
CA ASN A 192 22.14 11.11 15.05
C ASN A 192 23.04 9.91 15.41
N ASN A 193 22.97 8.85 14.60
CA ASN A 193 23.86 7.72 14.74
C ASN A 193 25.01 7.81 13.71
N ASP A 194 26.19 8.22 14.18
CA ASP A 194 27.38 8.38 13.35
C ASP A 194 27.89 7.05 12.77
N GLU A 195 27.73 5.95 13.52
CA GLU A 195 28.16 4.60 13.10
C GLU A 195 27.31 4.11 11.93
N ILE A 196 25.98 4.23 12.01
CA ILE A 196 25.08 3.87 10.90
C ILE A 196 25.35 4.76 9.67
N GLY A 197 25.56 6.06 9.87
CA GLY A 197 25.85 6.94 8.75
C GLY A 197 27.18 6.64 8.06
N GLU A 198 28.19 6.20 8.81
CA GLU A 198 29.46 5.73 8.25
C GLU A 198 29.28 4.45 7.45
N MET A 199 28.56 3.46 7.98
CA MET A 199 28.26 2.22 7.26
C MET A 199 27.52 2.48 5.94
N ILE A 200 26.53 3.38 5.94
CA ILE A 200 25.77 3.74 4.73
C ILE A 200 26.67 4.48 3.72
N ALA A 201 27.50 5.41 4.17
CA ALA A 201 28.42 6.13 3.29
C ALA A 201 29.45 5.19 2.64
N ASP A 202 30.02 4.28 3.42
CA ASP A 202 30.94 3.25 2.94
C ASP A 202 30.27 2.30 1.96
N ALA A 203 29.02 1.91 2.21
CA ALA A 203 28.25 1.08 1.30
C ALA A 203 28.05 1.79 -0.05
N ILE A 204 27.54 3.03 -0.04
CA ILE A 204 27.31 3.83 -1.25
C ILE A 204 28.61 4.08 -2.02
N GLU A 205 29.73 4.31 -1.33
CA GLU A 205 31.03 4.50 -1.98
C GLU A 205 31.52 3.22 -2.69
N LYS A 206 31.25 2.04 -2.11
CA LYS A 206 31.62 0.75 -2.72
C LYS A 206 30.72 0.36 -3.89
N VAL A 207 29.40 0.54 -3.77
CA VAL A 207 28.46 0.17 -4.86
C VAL A 207 28.34 1.25 -5.94
N GLY A 208 28.70 2.49 -5.63
CA GLY A 208 28.50 3.65 -6.50
C GLY A 208 27.10 4.26 -6.37
N ALA A 209 26.89 5.43 -6.96
CA ALA A 209 25.64 6.19 -6.83
C ALA A 209 24.39 5.47 -7.39
N ASP A 210 24.58 4.59 -8.38
CA ASP A 210 23.52 3.79 -9.00
C ASP A 210 23.47 2.35 -8.45
N GLY A 211 24.19 2.10 -7.35
CA GLY A 211 24.25 0.80 -6.70
C GLY A 211 22.99 0.46 -5.91
N VAL A 212 22.68 -0.83 -5.82
CA VAL A 212 21.53 -1.34 -5.07
C VAL A 212 21.95 -1.63 -3.64
N LEU A 213 21.17 -1.15 -2.68
CA LEU A 213 21.36 -1.42 -1.26
C LEU A 213 20.19 -2.28 -0.76
N SER A 214 20.50 -3.45 -0.23
CA SER A 214 19.55 -4.30 0.50
C SER A 214 19.88 -4.30 1.99
N ILE A 215 18.85 -4.44 2.82
CA ILE A 215 18.99 -4.59 4.27
C ILE A 215 18.44 -5.95 4.65
N GLU A 216 19.25 -6.76 5.32
CA GLU A 216 18.88 -8.07 5.80
C GLU A 216 19.05 -8.19 7.31
N ASN A 217 18.22 -9.04 7.93
CA ASN A 217 18.34 -9.33 9.36
C ASN A 217 19.47 -10.34 9.57
N GLY A 218 20.60 -9.87 10.10
CA GLY A 218 21.71 -10.73 10.49
C GLY A 218 21.40 -11.59 11.71
N SER A 219 22.05 -12.75 11.81
CA SER A 219 22.00 -13.63 13.00
C SER A 219 23.07 -13.28 14.05
N GLY A 220 24.04 -12.43 13.68
CA GLY A 220 25.11 -11.93 14.55
C GLY A 220 24.69 -10.69 15.36
N LEU A 221 25.59 -10.26 16.25
CA LEU A 221 25.42 -9.02 17.03
C LEU A 221 25.91 -7.77 16.29
N GLU A 222 26.79 -7.96 15.31
CA GLU A 222 27.43 -6.89 14.54
C GLU A 222 26.66 -6.62 13.24
N THR A 223 26.55 -5.35 12.87
CA THR A 223 26.05 -4.95 11.55
C THR A 223 27.20 -5.01 10.56
N LEU A 224 27.02 -5.76 9.48
CA LEU A 224 28.03 -5.97 8.44
C LEU A 224 27.57 -5.31 7.14
N VAL A 225 28.53 -4.78 6.38
CA VAL A 225 28.32 -4.28 5.02
C VAL A 225 29.01 -5.24 4.06
N GLU A 226 28.22 -6.07 3.40
CA GLU A 226 28.70 -7.00 2.38
C GLU A 226 28.38 -6.42 1.00
N VAL A 227 29.35 -6.51 0.09
CA VAL A 227 29.18 -6.08 -1.30
C VAL A 227 29.24 -7.32 -2.15
N GLU A 228 28.09 -7.64 -2.74
CA GLU A 228 27.96 -8.75 -3.68
C GLU A 228 27.85 -8.21 -5.10
N GLU A 229 28.46 -8.92 -6.05
CA GLU A 229 28.23 -8.67 -7.46
C GLU A 229 26.87 -9.26 -7.85
N GLY A 230 25.94 -8.39 -8.23
CA GLY A 230 24.58 -8.77 -8.59
C GLY A 230 23.96 -7.82 -9.60
N MET A 231 22.69 -8.08 -9.92
CA MET A 231 21.90 -7.24 -10.81
C MET A 231 20.46 -7.19 -10.30
N GLU A 232 19.91 -5.98 -10.21
CA GLU A 232 18.49 -5.77 -9.99
C GLU A 232 17.82 -5.44 -11.33
N ILE A 233 16.60 -5.97 -11.51
CA ILE A 233 15.72 -5.63 -12.62
C ILE A 233 14.44 -5.11 -11.99
N ASP A 234 13.96 -3.95 -12.43
CA ASP A 234 12.70 -3.34 -11.97
C ASP A 234 11.47 -4.10 -12.52
N ARG A 235 11.33 -5.36 -12.09
CA ARG A 235 10.25 -6.29 -12.41
C ARG A 235 10.02 -7.23 -11.24
N GLY A 236 8.76 -7.32 -10.80
CA GLY A 236 8.32 -8.26 -9.78
C GLY A 236 7.84 -9.61 -10.35
N TYR A 237 7.39 -10.49 -9.47
CA TYR A 237 6.76 -11.75 -9.84
C TYR A 237 5.38 -11.53 -10.51
N ILE A 238 5.04 -12.36 -11.48
CA ILE A 238 3.78 -12.25 -12.25
C ILE A 238 2.56 -12.68 -11.41
N SER A 239 2.76 -13.53 -10.41
CA SER A 239 1.69 -14.04 -9.54
C SER A 239 2.14 -14.10 -8.08
N PRO A 240 1.32 -13.59 -7.13
CA PRO A 240 1.59 -13.72 -5.68
C PRO A 240 1.72 -15.16 -5.19
N GLN A 241 1.24 -16.14 -5.96
CA GLN A 241 1.35 -17.56 -5.63
C GLN A 241 2.78 -18.09 -5.69
N PHE A 242 3.73 -17.31 -6.24
CA PHE A 242 5.13 -17.68 -6.27
C PHE A 242 5.92 -17.27 -5.02
N VAL A 243 5.31 -16.47 -4.12
CA VAL A 243 5.92 -16.04 -2.86
C VAL A 243 6.37 -17.25 -2.04
N THR A 244 7.65 -17.28 -1.69
CA THR A 244 8.22 -18.32 -0.81
C THR A 244 8.29 -17.84 0.63
N ASN A 245 8.52 -16.55 0.84
CA ASN A 245 8.53 -15.92 2.16
C ASN A 245 7.23 -15.12 2.38
N ASN A 246 6.27 -15.70 3.09
CA ASN A 246 4.97 -15.08 3.33
C ASN A 246 5.03 -13.89 4.30
N GLU A 247 6.12 -13.73 5.06
CA GLU A 247 6.29 -12.60 5.96
C GLU A 247 6.74 -11.34 5.21
N LYS A 248 7.75 -11.50 4.35
CA LYS A 248 8.30 -10.40 3.53
C LYS A 248 7.58 -10.19 2.20
N LEU A 249 6.72 -11.15 1.80
CA LEU A 249 6.13 -11.22 0.45
C LEU A 249 7.18 -11.25 -0.66
N THR A 250 8.29 -11.98 -0.42
CA THR A 250 9.42 -12.12 -1.35
C THR A 250 9.51 -13.54 -1.93
N VAL A 251 10.18 -13.64 -3.09
CA VAL A 251 10.56 -14.91 -3.70
C VAL A 251 12.06 -15.07 -3.55
N GLU A 252 12.47 -15.95 -2.65
CA GLU A 252 13.86 -16.26 -2.32
C GLU A 252 14.21 -17.66 -2.84
N PHE A 253 15.30 -17.78 -3.59
CA PHE A 253 15.83 -19.04 -4.09
C PHE A 253 17.33 -19.13 -3.86
N GLU A 254 17.80 -20.29 -3.41
CA GLU A 254 19.23 -20.63 -3.34
C GLU A 254 19.60 -21.52 -4.54
N GLY A 255 20.69 -21.21 -5.23
CA GLY A 255 21.21 -22.03 -6.34
C GLY A 255 20.27 -22.14 -7.55
N ALA A 256 19.44 -21.12 -7.80
CA ALA A 256 18.45 -21.16 -8.87
C ALA A 256 19.08 -21.20 -10.27
N ARG A 257 18.48 -21.97 -11.17
CA ARG A 257 18.76 -21.89 -12.61
C ARG A 257 17.99 -20.70 -13.19
N VAL A 258 18.61 -19.99 -14.14
CA VAL A 258 17.99 -18.83 -14.78
C VAL A 258 17.74 -19.14 -16.26
N LEU A 259 16.47 -19.14 -16.65
CA LEU A 259 16.03 -19.18 -18.04
C LEU A 259 15.78 -17.75 -18.51
N VAL A 260 16.47 -17.32 -19.57
CA VAL A 260 16.27 -16.00 -20.18
C VAL A 260 15.80 -16.17 -21.62
N THR A 261 14.70 -15.53 -21.97
CA THR A 261 14.16 -15.52 -23.34
C THR A 261 13.55 -14.16 -23.68
N ASP A 262 13.59 -13.78 -24.94
CA ASP A 262 12.93 -12.58 -25.48
C ASP A 262 11.51 -12.86 -25.98
N ALA A 263 11.05 -14.11 -25.90
CA ALA A 263 9.73 -14.52 -26.37
C ALA A 263 8.64 -14.44 -25.28
N LYS A 264 7.39 -14.23 -25.71
CA LYS A 264 6.21 -14.45 -24.86
C LYS A 264 5.90 -15.94 -24.75
N ILE A 265 5.63 -16.39 -23.53
CA ILE A 265 5.31 -17.78 -23.23
C ILE A 265 3.82 -17.89 -22.89
N GLU A 266 3.05 -18.45 -23.81
CA GLU A 266 1.60 -18.67 -23.64
C GLU A 266 1.25 -20.15 -23.41
N GLN A 267 2.01 -21.05 -24.04
CA GLN A 267 1.77 -22.49 -24.00
C GLN A 267 2.79 -23.20 -23.10
N VAL A 268 2.32 -24.15 -22.29
CA VAL A 268 3.22 -24.91 -21.41
C VAL A 268 4.21 -25.77 -22.19
N LYS A 269 3.86 -26.19 -23.42
CA LYS A 269 4.69 -27.07 -24.26
C LYS A 269 6.08 -26.51 -24.52
N ASP A 270 6.21 -25.19 -24.60
CA ASP A 270 7.49 -24.52 -24.84
C ASP A 270 8.41 -24.60 -23.62
N LEU A 271 7.84 -24.79 -22.42
CA LEU A 271 8.56 -24.93 -21.15
C LEU A 271 8.80 -26.39 -20.74
N VAL A 272 7.97 -27.35 -21.21
CA VAL A 272 8.04 -28.77 -20.79
C VAL A 272 9.46 -29.34 -20.88
N PRO A 273 10.21 -29.20 -21.99
CA PRO A 273 11.56 -29.78 -22.10
C PRO A 273 12.53 -29.23 -21.05
N ILE A 274 12.38 -27.94 -20.70
CA ILE A 274 13.24 -27.27 -19.71
C ILE A 274 12.85 -27.71 -18.30
N LEU A 275 11.54 -27.74 -18.00
CA LEU A 275 11.03 -28.17 -16.70
C LEU A 275 11.41 -29.64 -16.41
N GLU A 276 11.37 -30.51 -17.41
CA GLU A 276 11.82 -31.90 -17.28
C GLU A 276 13.31 -31.99 -16.96
N GLN A 277 14.15 -31.19 -17.63
CA GLN A 277 15.58 -31.14 -17.34
C GLN A 277 15.87 -30.61 -15.93
N VAL A 278 15.14 -29.60 -15.46
CA VAL A 278 15.31 -29.07 -14.10
C VAL A 278 14.90 -30.10 -13.06
N SER A 279 13.76 -30.78 -13.27
CA SER A 279 13.27 -31.83 -12.38
C SER A 279 14.23 -33.02 -12.31
N GLN A 280 14.79 -33.45 -13.43
CA GLN A 280 15.76 -34.57 -13.49
C GLN A 280 17.10 -34.25 -12.83
N ASN A 281 17.50 -32.97 -12.81
CA ASN A 281 18.80 -32.56 -12.30
C ASN A 281 18.81 -32.23 -10.79
N GLY A 282 17.77 -32.65 -10.05
CA GLY A 282 17.72 -32.50 -8.59
C GLY A 282 16.60 -31.60 -8.08
N GLY A 283 15.79 -31.02 -8.97
CA GLY A 283 14.69 -30.13 -8.57
C GLY A 283 15.16 -28.75 -8.11
N ASP A 284 16.28 -28.27 -8.66
CA ASP A 284 16.80 -26.93 -8.40
C ASP A 284 15.70 -25.88 -8.71
N PRO A 285 15.60 -24.79 -7.93
CA PRO A 285 14.68 -23.70 -8.24
C PRO A 285 14.94 -23.12 -9.64
N LEU A 286 13.89 -22.72 -10.35
CA LEU A 286 13.98 -22.11 -11.68
C LEU A 286 13.43 -20.69 -11.67
N LEU A 287 14.26 -19.72 -12.04
CA LEU A 287 13.88 -18.34 -12.35
C LEU A 287 13.70 -18.20 -13.86
N ILE A 288 12.52 -17.72 -14.29
CA ILE A 288 12.23 -17.49 -15.71
C ILE A 288 12.10 -15.99 -15.96
N ILE A 289 12.94 -15.45 -16.83
CA ILE A 289 12.92 -14.07 -17.32
C ILE A 289 12.51 -14.13 -18.80
N ALA A 290 11.31 -13.64 -19.09
CA ALA A 290 10.71 -13.64 -20.43
C ALA A 290 10.08 -12.27 -20.74
N GLU A 291 9.68 -12.01 -21.99
CA GLU A 291 8.92 -10.79 -22.33
C GLU A 291 7.59 -10.76 -21.55
N ASP A 292 6.88 -11.89 -21.52
CA ASP A 292 5.66 -12.09 -20.74
C ASP A 292 5.36 -13.59 -20.57
N ILE A 293 4.66 -13.98 -19.50
CA ILE A 293 4.18 -15.35 -19.27
C ILE A 293 2.69 -15.30 -18.96
N THR A 294 1.87 -15.82 -19.86
CA THR A 294 0.41 -15.71 -19.76
C THR A 294 -0.30 -17.03 -20.08
N GLY A 295 -1.63 -17.02 -19.95
CA GLY A 295 -2.48 -18.13 -20.40
C GLY A 295 -2.24 -19.46 -19.69
N GLU A 296 -2.10 -20.52 -20.49
CA GLU A 296 -1.98 -21.90 -20.02
C GLU A 296 -0.65 -22.14 -19.30
N ALA A 297 0.43 -21.52 -19.78
CA ALA A 297 1.76 -21.61 -19.17
C ALA A 297 1.75 -21.13 -17.72
N LEU A 298 1.24 -19.91 -17.47
CA LEU A 298 1.17 -19.33 -16.12
C LEU A 298 0.31 -20.17 -15.18
N ALA A 299 -0.88 -20.59 -15.62
CA ALA A 299 -1.78 -21.41 -14.82
C ALA A 299 -1.11 -22.73 -14.40
N THR A 300 -0.34 -23.33 -15.30
CA THR A 300 0.35 -24.60 -15.04
C THR A 300 1.50 -24.42 -14.06
N LEU A 301 2.32 -23.37 -14.23
CA LEU A 301 3.42 -23.05 -13.31
C LEU A 301 2.92 -22.80 -11.87
N VAL A 302 1.82 -22.07 -11.72
CA VAL A 302 1.20 -21.83 -10.41
C VAL A 302 0.72 -23.13 -9.77
N VAL A 303 0.03 -23.99 -10.53
CA VAL A 303 -0.46 -25.28 -10.01
C VAL A 303 0.71 -26.20 -9.62
N ASN A 304 1.77 -26.25 -10.41
CA ASN A 304 2.95 -27.06 -10.11
C ASN A 304 3.67 -26.56 -8.85
N LYS A 305 3.82 -25.24 -8.70
CA LYS A 305 4.39 -24.65 -7.48
C LYS A 305 3.59 -25.01 -6.23
N ILE A 306 2.25 -24.91 -6.29
CA ILE A 306 1.35 -25.28 -5.18
C ILE A 306 1.48 -26.78 -4.83
N ARG A 307 1.73 -27.62 -5.84
CA ARG A 307 1.93 -29.07 -5.66
C ARG A 307 3.34 -29.44 -5.20
N GLY A 308 4.27 -28.48 -5.14
CA GLY A 308 5.66 -28.71 -4.74
C GLY A 308 6.48 -29.48 -5.78
N VAL A 309 6.15 -29.33 -7.07
CA VAL A 309 6.87 -29.92 -8.21
C VAL A 309 7.86 -28.91 -8.78
#